data_AF-A0A928IQB2-F1
#
_entry.id   AF-A0A928IQB2-F1
#
_cell.length_a   1.000
_cell.length_b   1.000
_cell.length_c   1.000
_cell.angle_alpha   90.00
_cell.angle_beta   90.00
_cell.angle_gamma   90.00
#
_symmetry.space_group_name_H-M   'P 1'
#
loop_
_entity.id
_entity.type
_entity.pdbx_description
1 polymer ?
#
loop_
_entity_poly.entity_id
_entity_poly.type
_entity_poly.pdbx_seq_one_letter_code
_entity_poly.pdbx_strand_id
1 'polypeptide(L)'
;MLSTALTAFAKSYNFVIKENYAFGIIENFLITVYNSGAKKTAFISCCFPTNEEREQNSELISTFEFQGEIAKLIDSNYPALKDYEITSDSILFTTSADLKTFDESLLQLLNLLHKNAIPGIDVCVECGNANNDKAKYVIKNNSVHLLCEDCANEYLKEIEAGVTKKTGKSIQGTLYALLGGFVGLLLAVLGFLLVIPSDGILSFNSLIINIPFAALITVLSFLFYRMFTGKKGLERIIPCLAVSALITVVTDYASTAIIYAKTLGIDTFVNAKKVFSIILAAPFKDPRFKYDYLSYTFYSLVAVIVVVLVYSIIFEEKDKNSLQVLDANVLCNNNEV
;
A
#
# COMPACT_ATOMS: atom_id res chain seq x y z
N MET A 1 -6.91 13.30 -0.50
CA MET A 1 -7.22 14.24 -1.60
C MET A 1 -6.90 15.66 -1.15
N LEU A 2 -6.23 16.45 -1.99
CA LEU A 2 -5.91 17.85 -1.72
C LEU A 2 -7.18 18.71 -1.69
N SER A 3 -7.30 19.64 -0.73
CA SER A 3 -8.42 20.57 -0.64
C SER A 3 -8.42 21.58 -1.80
N THR A 4 -9.60 22.07 -2.20
CA THR A 4 -9.73 23.08 -3.27
C THR A 4 -8.90 24.33 -3.01
N ALA A 5 -8.86 24.79 -1.75
CA ALA A 5 -8.08 25.95 -1.34
C ALA A 5 -6.56 25.73 -1.51
N LEU A 6 -6.06 24.58 -1.04
CA LEU A 6 -4.64 24.24 -1.17
C LEU A 6 -4.25 23.94 -2.63
N THR A 7 -5.20 23.45 -3.43
CA THR A 7 -5.04 23.29 -4.88
C THR A 7 -4.89 24.64 -5.58
N ALA A 8 -5.68 25.65 -5.19
CA ALA A 8 -5.57 27.00 -5.75
C ALA A 8 -4.23 27.65 -5.38
N PHE A 9 -3.79 27.48 -4.13
CA PHE A 9 -2.44 27.88 -3.69
C PHE A 9 -1.34 27.20 -4.50
N ALA A 10 -1.41 25.88 -4.66
CA ALA A 10 -0.44 25.14 -5.46
C ALA A 10 -0.37 25.68 -6.90
N LYS A 11 -1.53 26.00 -7.50
CA LYS A 11 -1.57 26.61 -8.84
C LYS A 11 -0.95 28.01 -8.89
N SER A 12 -1.14 28.85 -7.87
CA SER A 12 -0.57 30.21 -7.88
C SER A 12 0.96 30.21 -7.83
N TYR A 13 1.57 29.14 -7.34
CA TYR A 13 3.02 28.93 -7.32
C TYR A 13 3.52 27.97 -8.40
N ASN A 14 2.69 27.62 -9.39
CA ASN A 14 3.03 26.68 -10.47
C ASN A 14 3.51 25.30 -9.98
N PHE A 15 2.95 24.81 -8.87
CA PHE A 15 3.30 23.50 -8.34
C PHE A 15 2.74 22.38 -9.21
N VAL A 16 3.45 21.26 -9.19
CA VAL A 16 3.00 19.98 -9.73
C VAL A 16 2.00 19.40 -8.76
N ILE A 17 0.75 19.25 -9.21
CA ILE A 17 -0.36 18.77 -8.37
C ILE A 17 -0.54 17.27 -8.59
N LYS A 18 -0.52 16.52 -7.48
CA LYS A 18 -0.87 15.09 -7.41
C LYS A 18 -2.13 14.92 -6.57
N GLU A 19 -2.64 13.69 -6.47
CA GLU A 19 -3.92 13.42 -5.80
C GLU A 19 -3.94 13.86 -4.32
N ASN A 20 -2.82 13.69 -3.60
CA ASN A 20 -2.74 13.88 -2.16
C ASN A 20 -1.76 14.98 -1.71
N TYR A 21 -0.93 15.48 -2.60
CA TYR A 21 0.06 16.52 -2.32
C TYR A 21 0.32 17.33 -3.59
N ALA A 22 0.91 18.51 -3.43
CA ALA A 22 1.45 19.30 -4.53
C ALA A 22 2.85 19.77 -4.15
N PHE A 23 3.76 19.88 -5.13
CA PHE A 23 5.13 20.27 -4.85
C PHE A 23 5.70 21.16 -5.95
N GLY A 24 6.65 22.00 -5.60
CA GLY A 24 7.31 22.92 -6.51
C GLY A 24 8.37 23.72 -5.79
N ILE A 25 8.91 24.74 -6.45
CA ILE A 25 10.03 25.53 -5.95
C ILE A 25 9.53 26.93 -5.65
N ILE A 26 9.79 27.42 -4.43
CA ILE A 26 9.59 28.84 -4.05
C ILE A 26 10.91 29.32 -3.47
N GLU A 27 11.40 30.47 -3.96
CA GLU A 27 12.62 31.10 -3.46
C GLU A 27 13.79 30.12 -3.29
N ASN A 28 14.09 29.29 -4.29
CA ASN A 28 15.18 28.30 -4.27
C ASN A 28 15.00 27.10 -3.30
N PHE A 29 13.83 26.93 -2.69
CA PHE A 29 13.53 25.76 -1.84
C PHE A 29 12.48 24.85 -2.49
N LEU A 30 12.72 23.54 -2.44
CA LEU A 30 11.72 22.54 -2.82
C LEU A 30 10.70 22.40 -1.70
N ILE A 31 9.44 22.67 -2.02
CA ILE A 31 8.34 22.69 -1.06
C ILE A 31 7.29 21.69 -1.51
N THR A 32 6.81 20.91 -0.55
CA THR A 32 5.66 20.03 -0.72
C THR A 32 4.54 20.44 0.22
N VAL A 33 3.33 20.62 -0.30
CA VAL A 33 2.14 20.96 0.47
C VAL A 33 1.10 19.86 0.40
N TYR A 34 0.48 19.56 1.53
CA TYR A 34 -0.59 18.57 1.62
C TYR A 34 -1.55 18.85 2.79
N ASN A 35 -2.68 18.15 2.80
CA ASN A 35 -3.64 18.21 3.90
C ASN A 35 -3.32 17.14 4.95
N SER A 36 -3.19 17.56 6.21
CA SER A 36 -3.10 16.67 7.38
C SER A 36 -4.40 16.77 8.19
N GLY A 37 -5.40 15.96 7.81
CA GLY A 37 -6.77 16.11 8.31
C GLY A 37 -7.37 17.45 7.87
N ALA A 38 -7.84 18.25 8.83
CA ALA A 38 -8.34 19.61 8.58
C ALA A 38 -7.23 20.68 8.51
N LYS A 39 -5.98 20.30 8.77
CA LYS A 39 -4.83 21.22 8.77
C LYS A 39 -4.13 21.26 7.41
N LYS A 40 -3.39 22.35 7.16
CA LYS A 40 -2.50 22.52 6.02
C LYS A 40 -1.08 22.26 6.49
N THR A 41 -0.31 21.52 5.70
CA THR A 41 1.07 21.18 6.02
C THR A 41 1.97 21.58 4.87
N ALA A 42 3.09 22.20 5.19
CA ALA A 42 4.20 22.45 4.27
C ALA A 42 5.44 21.71 4.78
N PHE A 43 6.05 20.98 3.87
CA PHE A 43 7.35 20.36 4.01
C PHE A 43 8.33 21.13 3.12
N ILE A 44 9.43 21.60 3.71
CA ILE A 44 10.48 22.35 3.02
C ILE A 44 11.73 21.49 3.06
N SER A 45 12.24 21.12 1.89
CA SER A 45 13.49 20.38 1.76
C SER A 45 14.66 21.36 1.87
N CYS A 46 15.53 21.14 2.85
CA CYS A 46 16.69 21.99 3.13
C CYS A 46 17.79 21.18 3.81
N CYS A 47 19.06 21.48 3.52
CA CYS A 47 20.19 20.77 4.11
C CYS A 47 20.79 21.60 5.26
N PHE A 48 20.60 21.17 6.49
CA PHE A 48 21.32 21.77 7.63
C PHE A 48 22.75 21.27 7.67
N PRO A 49 23.71 22.14 8.03
CA PRO A 49 25.12 21.79 8.07
C PRO A 49 25.40 20.78 9.19
N THR A 50 26.24 19.81 8.90
CA THR A 50 26.75 18.82 9.85
C THR A 50 27.71 19.46 10.85
N ASN A 51 27.99 18.77 11.96
CA ASN A 51 28.97 19.25 12.94
C ASN A 51 30.37 19.45 12.32
N GLU A 52 30.77 18.59 11.38
CA GLU A 52 32.06 18.68 10.70
C GLU A 52 32.15 19.93 9.81
N GLU A 53 31.08 20.27 9.08
CA GLU A 53 31.00 21.50 8.29
C GLU A 53 31.03 22.75 9.18
N ARG A 54 30.43 22.68 10.36
CA ARG A 54 30.48 23.78 11.35
C ARG A 54 31.86 23.96 11.98
N GLU A 55 32.62 22.90 12.18
CA GLU A 55 34.01 23.00 12.64
C GLU A 55 34.89 23.71 11.60
N GLN A 56 34.58 23.54 10.32
CA GLN A 56 35.28 24.20 9.21
C GLN A 56 34.76 25.62 8.93
N ASN A 57 33.49 25.87 9.21
CA ASN A 57 32.87 27.18 9.07
C ASN A 57 31.91 27.48 10.23
N SER A 58 32.42 28.21 11.23
CA SER A 58 31.67 28.57 12.45
C SER A 58 30.49 29.52 12.21
N GLU A 59 30.37 30.13 11.02
CA GLU A 59 29.24 31.01 10.67
C GLU A 59 27.97 30.23 10.30
N LEU A 60 28.10 28.92 10.05
CA LEU A 60 26.98 28.04 9.76
C LEU A 60 26.12 27.78 11.00
N ILE A 61 24.82 28.02 10.86
CA ILE A 61 23.84 27.80 11.94
C ILE A 61 23.48 26.32 12.06
N SER A 62 23.48 25.80 13.27
CA SER A 62 22.96 24.46 13.56
C SER A 62 21.44 24.42 13.56
N THR A 63 20.88 23.22 13.41
CA THR A 63 19.44 22.96 13.60
C THR A 63 18.92 23.51 14.94
N PHE A 64 19.70 23.36 16.02
CA PHE A 64 19.29 23.83 17.36
C PHE A 64 19.24 25.37 17.44
N GLU A 65 20.23 26.06 16.91
CA GLU A 65 20.23 27.53 16.86
C GLU A 65 19.09 28.05 15.95
N PHE A 66 18.82 27.36 14.84
CA PHE A 66 17.73 27.71 13.94
C PHE A 66 16.34 27.50 14.57
N GLN A 67 16.17 26.46 15.41
CA GLN A 67 14.94 26.32 16.22
C GLN A 67 14.71 27.54 17.12
N GLY A 68 15.77 28.13 17.68
CA GLY A 68 15.68 29.36 18.45
C GLY A 68 15.22 30.57 17.62
N GLU A 69 15.63 30.65 16.35
CA GLU A 69 15.16 31.69 15.43
C GLU A 69 13.68 31.51 15.04
N ILE A 70 13.22 30.27 14.82
CA ILE A 70 11.78 30.00 14.59
C ILE A 70 10.96 30.37 15.83
N ALA A 71 11.45 30.04 17.03
CA ALA A 71 10.76 30.41 18.28
C ALA A 71 10.56 31.93 18.40
N LYS A 72 11.58 32.73 18.07
CA LYS A 72 11.46 34.20 18.02
C LYS A 72 10.42 34.66 16.99
N LEU A 73 10.35 34.01 15.82
CA LEU A 73 9.38 34.35 14.78
C LEU A 73 7.93 34.06 15.24
N ILE A 74 7.72 32.94 15.94
CA ILE A 74 6.43 32.57 16.54
C ILE A 74 6.00 33.62 17.57
N ASP A 75 6.91 34.00 18.46
CA ASP A 75 6.63 35.02 19.49
C ASP A 75 6.39 36.40 18.88
N SER A 76 7.02 36.69 17.75
CA SER A 76 7.06 38.03 17.17
C SER A 76 5.93 38.37 16.21
N ASN A 77 5.09 37.43 15.74
CA ASN A 77 3.78 37.65 15.07
C ASN A 77 3.24 36.45 14.24
N TYR A 78 3.90 35.29 14.21
CA TYR A 78 3.48 34.16 13.35
C TYR A 78 3.06 32.91 14.14
N PRO A 79 1.94 32.96 14.91
CA PRO A 79 1.49 31.83 15.72
C PRO A 79 1.05 30.62 14.89
N ALA A 80 0.87 30.77 13.57
CA ALA A 80 0.55 29.66 12.69
C ALA A 80 1.71 28.64 12.56
N LEU A 81 2.94 29.04 12.90
CA LEU A 81 4.13 28.18 12.90
C LEU A 81 4.30 27.35 14.19
N LYS A 82 3.33 27.34 15.11
CA LYS A 82 3.45 26.67 16.41
C LYS A 82 3.74 25.16 16.33
N ASP A 83 3.11 24.48 15.38
CA ASP A 83 3.33 23.04 15.17
C ASP A 83 4.39 22.86 14.07
N TYR A 84 5.68 22.96 14.44
CA TYR A 84 6.81 22.74 13.53
C TYR A 84 7.75 21.64 14.01
N GLU A 85 8.41 20.98 13.07
CA GLU A 85 9.45 19.98 13.27
C GLU A 85 10.63 20.32 12.36
N ILE A 86 11.85 20.25 12.89
CA ILE A 86 13.07 20.45 12.11
C ILE A 86 13.93 19.20 12.22
N THR A 87 14.34 18.69 11.07
CA THR A 87 15.30 17.59 10.93
C THR A 87 16.55 18.12 10.23
N SER A 88 17.57 17.28 10.04
CA SER A 88 18.76 17.67 9.27
C SER A 88 18.45 17.95 7.80
N ASP A 89 17.40 17.32 7.26
CA ASP A 89 17.04 17.32 5.84
C ASP A 89 15.73 18.10 5.54
N SER A 90 15.07 18.66 6.56
CA SER A 90 13.80 19.34 6.32
C SER A 90 13.30 20.24 7.44
N ILE A 91 12.34 21.09 7.08
CA ILE A 91 11.41 21.70 8.03
C ILE A 91 10.00 21.32 7.63
N LEU A 92 9.24 20.81 8.59
CA LEU A 92 7.83 20.54 8.46
C LEU A 92 7.07 21.51 9.36
N PHE A 93 6.06 22.20 8.84
CA PHE A 93 5.12 22.93 9.70
C PHE A 93 3.68 22.68 9.29
N THR A 94 2.80 22.64 10.29
CA THR A 94 1.39 22.33 10.12
C THR A 94 0.54 23.38 10.81
N THR A 95 -0.54 23.83 10.17
CA THR A 95 -1.40 24.86 10.75
C THR A 95 -2.87 24.68 10.42
N SER A 96 -3.72 25.12 11.36
CA SER A 96 -5.16 25.26 11.17
C SER A 96 -5.56 26.66 10.69
N ALA A 97 -4.61 27.59 10.55
CA ALA A 97 -4.88 28.96 10.12
C ALA A 97 -5.45 29.01 8.69
N ASP A 98 -6.04 30.14 8.31
CA ASP A 98 -6.51 30.34 6.93
C ASP A 98 -5.34 30.32 5.92
N LEU A 99 -5.67 30.25 4.62
CA LEU A 99 -4.67 30.06 3.56
C LEU A 99 -3.72 31.26 3.43
N LYS A 100 -4.20 32.49 3.68
CA LYS A 100 -3.37 33.69 3.60
C LYS A 100 -2.34 33.69 4.72
N THR A 101 -2.76 33.41 5.95
CA THR A 101 -1.84 33.30 7.09
C THR A 101 -0.84 32.15 6.91
N PHE A 102 -1.26 31.03 6.31
CA PHE A 102 -0.37 29.92 5.96
C PHE A 102 0.70 30.32 4.95
N ASP A 103 0.31 31.03 3.88
CA ASP A 103 1.22 31.53 2.85
C ASP A 103 2.23 32.55 3.41
N GLU A 104 1.74 33.53 4.18
CA GLU A 104 2.61 34.51 4.85
C GLU A 104 3.61 33.83 5.80
N SER A 105 3.17 32.83 6.57
CA SER A 105 4.06 32.07 7.46
C SER A 105 5.10 31.26 6.71
N LEU A 106 4.73 30.66 5.58
CA LEU A 106 5.67 29.95 4.71
C LEU A 106 6.74 30.90 4.18
N LEU A 107 6.34 32.04 3.60
CA LEU A 107 7.27 33.01 3.05
C LEU A 107 8.23 33.57 4.11
N GLN A 108 7.77 33.79 5.35
CA GLN A 108 8.64 34.23 6.43
C GLN A 108 9.65 33.17 6.84
N LEU A 109 9.26 31.89 6.82
CA LEU A 109 10.17 30.78 7.07
C LEU A 109 11.23 30.66 5.97
N LEU A 110 10.85 30.85 4.69
CA LEU A 110 11.80 30.88 3.57
C LEU A 110 12.78 32.07 3.68
N ASN A 111 12.29 33.25 4.04
CA ASN A 111 13.14 34.41 4.30
C ASN A 111 14.12 34.15 5.45
N LEU A 112 13.70 33.44 6.49
CA LEU A 112 14.57 33.07 7.60
C LEU A 112 15.65 32.07 7.17
N LEU A 113 15.30 31.10 6.32
CA LEU A 113 16.26 30.17 5.72
C LEU A 113 17.33 30.90 4.89
N HIS A 114 16.90 31.81 4.01
CA HIS A 114 17.79 32.65 3.21
C HIS A 114 18.73 33.50 4.07
N LYS A 115 18.18 34.17 5.09
CA LYS A 115 18.96 35.02 6.00
C LYS A 115 20.08 34.25 6.71
N ASN A 116 19.86 32.97 6.97
CA ASN A 116 20.83 32.09 7.64
C ASN A 116 21.67 31.26 6.65
N ALA A 117 21.64 31.59 5.35
CA ALA A 117 22.39 30.92 4.30
C ALA A 117 22.18 29.39 4.26
N ILE A 118 20.97 28.92 4.59
CA ILE A 118 20.64 27.50 4.49
C ILE A 118 20.46 27.14 3.01
N PRO A 119 21.21 26.15 2.49
CA PRO A 119 21.13 25.79 1.09
C PRO A 119 19.81 25.06 0.78
N GLY A 120 19.22 25.42 -0.37
CA GLY A 120 17.97 24.86 -0.90
C GLY A 120 18.22 23.79 -1.96
N ILE A 121 17.62 23.94 -3.14
CA ILE A 121 17.68 22.95 -4.24
C ILE A 121 19.07 22.79 -4.87
N ASP A 122 20.01 23.70 -4.60
CA ASP A 122 21.35 23.65 -5.18
C ASP A 122 22.19 22.48 -4.63
N VAL A 123 21.78 21.90 -3.51
CA VAL A 123 22.48 20.79 -2.85
C VAL A 123 21.56 19.60 -2.61
N CYS A 124 22.17 18.41 -2.55
CA CYS A 124 21.50 17.21 -2.12
C CYS A 124 21.12 17.34 -0.65
N VAL A 125 19.84 17.10 -0.34
CA VAL A 125 19.35 17.30 1.02
C VAL A 125 19.89 16.28 2.04
N GLU A 126 20.38 15.14 1.56
CA GLU A 126 20.93 14.08 2.42
C GLU A 126 22.42 14.27 2.70
N CYS A 127 23.21 14.65 1.68
CA CYS A 127 24.67 14.66 1.76
C CYS A 127 25.32 16.03 1.58
N GLY A 128 24.56 17.10 1.34
CA GLY A 128 25.06 18.47 1.18
C GLY A 128 25.86 18.75 -0.10
N ASN A 129 26.18 17.73 -0.90
CA ASN A 129 26.89 17.90 -2.16
C ASN A 129 26.04 18.65 -3.20
N ALA A 130 26.68 19.46 -4.03
CA ALA A 130 26.00 20.18 -5.10
C ALA A 130 25.21 19.23 -6.03
N ASN A 131 23.96 19.59 -6.31
CA ASN A 131 23.14 18.87 -7.27
C ASN A 131 23.66 19.12 -8.69
N ASN A 132 23.68 18.06 -9.49
CA ASN A 132 24.00 18.11 -10.91
C ASN A 132 22.74 17.81 -11.75
N ASP A 133 22.86 17.83 -13.08
CA ASP A 133 21.77 17.55 -14.02
C ASP A 133 21.11 16.16 -13.87
N LYS A 134 21.66 15.31 -12.98
CA LYS A 134 21.16 13.97 -12.67
C LYS A 134 20.49 13.87 -11.29
N ALA A 135 20.25 14.99 -10.61
CA ALA A 135 19.48 14.98 -9.37
C ALA A 135 18.08 14.38 -9.59
N LYS A 136 17.56 13.71 -8.57
CA LYS A 136 16.29 12.97 -8.63
C LYS A 136 15.35 13.45 -7.54
N TYR A 137 14.07 13.57 -7.88
CA TYR A 137 13.01 13.80 -6.91
C TYR A 137 12.55 12.46 -6.34
N VAL A 138 12.65 12.33 -5.02
CA VAL A 138 12.28 11.12 -4.28
C VAL A 138 11.13 11.44 -3.34
N ILE A 139 10.06 10.65 -3.40
CA ILE A 139 8.86 10.85 -2.59
C ILE A 139 8.90 9.94 -1.36
N LYS A 140 8.86 10.53 -0.17
CA LYS A 140 8.81 9.86 1.14
C LYS A 140 7.63 10.39 1.93
N ASN A 141 6.62 9.56 2.21
CA ASN A 141 5.45 9.92 3.04
C ASN A 141 4.72 11.21 2.61
N ASN A 142 4.52 11.44 1.30
CA ASN A 142 3.97 12.67 0.70
C ASN A 142 4.88 13.91 0.78
N SER A 143 6.14 13.76 1.19
CA SER A 143 7.18 14.79 1.07
C SER A 143 8.08 14.48 -0.12
N VAL A 144 8.40 15.49 -0.91
CA VAL A 144 9.35 15.35 -2.03
C VAL A 144 10.71 15.89 -1.59
N HIS A 145 11.73 15.06 -1.74
CA HIS A 145 13.13 15.38 -1.46
C HIS A 145 13.90 15.45 -2.79
N LEU A 146 14.85 16.38 -2.89
CA LEU A 146 15.79 16.43 -4.00
C LEU A 146 17.12 15.81 -3.57
N LEU A 147 17.48 14.70 -4.21
CA LEU A 147 18.66 13.93 -3.90
C LEU A 147 19.61 13.86 -5.10
N CYS A 148 20.92 13.82 -4.83
CA CYS A 148 21.88 13.45 -5.87
C CYS A 148 21.67 12.00 -6.32
N GLU A 149 22.24 11.64 -7.47
CA GLU A 149 22.08 10.32 -8.07
C GLU A 149 22.45 9.19 -7.09
N ASP A 150 23.54 9.34 -6.34
CA ASP A 150 24.03 8.33 -5.40
C ASP A 150 23.09 8.13 -4.21
N CYS A 151 22.68 9.21 -3.54
CA CYS A 151 21.75 9.16 -2.41
C CYS A 151 20.36 8.65 -2.85
N ALA A 152 19.88 9.04 -4.04
CA ALA A 152 18.64 8.52 -4.58
C ALA A 152 18.71 7.01 -4.84
N ASN A 153 19.85 6.51 -5.36
CA ASN A 153 20.07 5.09 -5.61
C ASN A 153 20.22 4.30 -4.31
N GLU A 154 20.86 4.86 -3.28
CA GLU A 154 20.94 4.27 -1.95
C GLU A 154 19.55 4.15 -1.32
N TYR A 155 18.74 5.21 -1.39
CA TYR A 155 17.36 5.17 -0.92
C TYR A 155 16.51 4.11 -1.64
N LEU A 156 16.69 3.96 -2.96
CA LEU A 156 16.05 2.89 -3.73
C LEU A 156 16.48 1.50 -3.22
N LYS A 157 17.78 1.29 -2.96
CA LYS A 157 18.29 0.05 -2.38
C LYS A 157 17.76 -0.19 -0.97
N GLU A 158 17.63 0.84 -0.15
CA GLU A 158 17.05 0.72 1.20
C GLU A 158 15.57 0.36 1.16
N ILE A 159 14.81 0.88 0.20
CA ILE A 159 13.42 0.47 0.00
C ILE A 159 13.36 -0.98 -0.47
N GLU A 160 14.18 -1.36 -1.45
CA GLU A 160 14.27 -2.75 -1.90
C GLU A 160 14.67 -3.69 -0.75
N ALA A 161 15.63 -3.29 0.09
CA ALA A 161 16.08 -4.02 1.26
C ALA A 161 15.05 -4.02 2.41
N GLY A 162 14.32 -2.92 2.62
CA GLY A 162 13.25 -2.79 3.61
C GLY A 162 12.02 -3.62 3.25
N VAL A 163 11.73 -3.76 1.96
CA VAL A 163 10.77 -4.74 1.43
C VAL A 163 11.28 -6.17 1.67
N THR A 164 12.59 -6.41 1.63
CA THR A 164 13.15 -7.73 1.98
C THR A 164 13.17 -8.02 3.49
N LYS A 165 13.15 -7.03 4.39
CA LYS A 165 13.19 -7.27 5.85
C LYS A 165 11.91 -7.88 6.45
N LYS A 166 10.80 -7.95 5.71
CA LYS A 166 9.63 -8.78 6.06
C LYS A 166 9.66 -10.18 5.44
N THR A 167 10.82 -10.73 5.09
CA THR A 167 10.91 -12.16 4.76
C THR A 167 10.77 -13.02 6.01
N GLY A 168 9.53 -13.19 6.51
CA GLY A 168 9.16 -14.46 7.11
C GLY A 168 9.52 -15.57 6.10
N LYS A 169 10.14 -16.65 6.59
CA LYS A 169 10.56 -17.78 5.73
C LYS A 169 9.40 -18.14 4.79
N SER A 170 9.65 -18.39 3.50
CA SER A 170 8.62 -18.69 2.48
C SER A 170 7.57 -19.74 2.94
N ILE A 171 8.01 -20.67 3.79
CA ILE A 171 7.20 -21.70 4.45
C ILE A 171 6.11 -21.10 5.35
N GLN A 172 6.41 -20.05 6.13
CA GLN A 172 5.43 -19.39 7.01
C GLN A 172 4.28 -18.77 6.20
N GLY A 173 4.58 -18.14 5.05
CA GLY A 173 3.53 -17.58 4.19
C GLY A 173 2.55 -18.62 3.67
N THR A 174 3.08 -19.75 3.22
CA THR A 174 2.28 -20.88 2.77
C THR A 174 1.41 -21.43 3.90
N LEU A 175 1.92 -21.48 5.13
CA LEU A 175 1.15 -21.89 6.31
C LEU A 175 -0.03 -20.94 6.59
N TYR A 176 0.15 -19.62 6.45
CA TYR A 176 -0.93 -18.67 6.63
C TYR A 176 -1.95 -18.69 5.49
N ALA A 177 -1.51 -18.88 4.24
CA ALA A 177 -2.44 -19.14 3.13
C ALA A 177 -3.29 -20.39 3.39
N LEU A 178 -2.68 -21.46 3.90
CA LEU A 178 -3.38 -22.69 4.27
C LEU A 178 -4.44 -22.40 5.34
N LEU A 179 -4.09 -21.66 6.40
CA LEU A 179 -5.06 -21.26 7.43
C LEU A 179 -6.25 -20.48 6.85
N GLY A 180 -5.99 -19.50 5.98
CA GLY A 180 -7.05 -18.73 5.32
C GLY A 180 -7.95 -19.60 4.44
N GLY A 181 -7.36 -20.53 3.68
CA GLY A 181 -8.13 -21.47 2.89
C GLY A 181 -8.92 -22.48 3.73
N PHE A 182 -8.39 -22.97 4.86
CA PHE A 182 -9.13 -23.84 5.78
C PHE A 182 -10.37 -23.15 6.37
N VAL A 183 -10.24 -21.86 6.71
CA VAL A 183 -11.40 -21.06 7.12
C VAL A 183 -12.44 -20.99 5.99
N GLY A 184 -12.00 -20.76 4.76
CA GLY A 184 -12.88 -20.79 3.58
C GLY A 184 -13.57 -22.15 3.37
N LEU A 185 -12.84 -23.25 3.53
CA LEU A 185 -13.37 -24.62 3.42
C LEU A 185 -14.46 -24.88 4.48
N LEU A 186 -14.23 -24.48 5.73
CA LEU A 186 -15.22 -24.63 6.80
C LEU A 186 -16.50 -23.85 6.48
N LEU A 187 -16.36 -22.61 6.00
CA LEU A 187 -17.50 -21.79 5.58
C LEU A 187 -18.26 -22.40 4.40
N ALA A 188 -17.55 -22.96 3.42
CA ALA A 188 -18.16 -23.63 2.28
C ALA A 188 -18.96 -24.86 2.71
N VAL A 189 -18.37 -25.74 3.53
CA VAL A 189 -19.04 -26.95 4.03
C VAL A 189 -20.29 -26.59 4.84
N LEU A 190 -20.21 -25.59 5.72
CA LEU A 190 -21.37 -25.08 6.46
C LEU A 190 -22.45 -24.51 5.52
N GLY A 191 -22.03 -23.76 4.51
CA GLY A 191 -22.92 -23.24 3.46
C GLY A 191 -23.68 -24.36 2.75
N PHE A 192 -23.00 -25.42 2.32
CA PHE A 192 -23.64 -26.57 1.66
C PHE A 192 -24.58 -27.36 2.58
N LEU A 193 -24.26 -27.45 3.87
CA LEU A 193 -25.15 -28.06 4.85
C LEU A 193 -26.45 -27.25 5.01
N LEU A 194 -26.37 -25.91 5.02
CA LEU A 194 -27.49 -25.00 5.27
C LEU A 194 -28.33 -24.67 4.03
N VAL A 195 -27.70 -24.50 2.86
CA VAL A 195 -28.34 -23.93 1.66
C VAL A 195 -29.08 -24.98 0.83
N ILE A 196 -28.64 -26.25 0.85
CA ILE A 196 -29.31 -27.30 0.07
C ILE A 196 -30.52 -27.82 0.87
N PRO A 197 -31.77 -27.56 0.44
CA PRO A 197 -32.95 -28.08 1.12
C PRO A 197 -32.95 -29.62 1.11
N SER A 198 -33.48 -30.21 2.18
CA SER A 198 -33.66 -31.66 2.37
C SER A 198 -34.51 -32.32 1.29
N ASP A 199 -35.27 -31.53 0.55
CA ASP A 199 -36.42 -31.95 -0.23
C ASP A 199 -36.03 -32.40 -1.65
N GLY A 200 -34.72 -32.51 -1.92
CA GLY A 200 -34.20 -33.15 -3.12
C GLY A 200 -34.56 -32.44 -4.43
N ILE A 201 -34.89 -31.14 -4.40
CA ILE A 201 -35.19 -30.38 -5.62
C ILE A 201 -33.92 -30.31 -6.49
N LEU A 202 -33.88 -31.23 -7.45
CA LEU A 202 -32.82 -31.51 -8.43
C LEU A 202 -32.54 -30.35 -9.41
N SER A 203 -33.25 -29.21 -9.28
CA SER A 203 -33.09 -28.05 -10.17
C SER A 203 -32.11 -27.01 -9.63
N PHE A 204 -31.57 -27.19 -8.42
CA PHE A 204 -30.57 -26.27 -7.89
C PHE A 204 -29.21 -26.57 -8.52
N ASN A 205 -28.76 -25.70 -9.43
CA ASN A 205 -27.46 -25.82 -10.07
C ASN A 205 -26.37 -25.51 -9.03
N SER A 206 -25.85 -26.54 -8.36
CA SER A 206 -24.82 -26.43 -7.30
C SER A 206 -23.54 -25.74 -7.75
N LEU A 207 -23.34 -25.63 -9.07
CA LEU A 207 -22.29 -24.84 -9.70
C LEU A 207 -22.39 -23.34 -9.34
N ILE A 208 -23.62 -22.81 -9.17
CA ILE A 208 -23.88 -21.42 -8.73
C ILE A 208 -23.37 -21.18 -7.31
N ILE A 209 -23.31 -22.21 -6.46
CA ILE A 209 -22.83 -22.11 -5.08
C ILE A 209 -21.32 -22.39 -5.01
N ASN A 210 -20.81 -23.37 -5.76
CA ASN A 210 -19.39 -23.75 -5.73
C ASN A 210 -18.47 -22.61 -6.19
N ILE A 211 -18.84 -21.86 -7.25
CA ILE A 211 -18.01 -20.77 -7.77
C ILE A 211 -17.76 -19.65 -6.72
N PRO A 212 -18.80 -19.09 -6.06
CA PRO A 212 -18.60 -18.11 -5.00
C PRO A 212 -17.72 -18.60 -3.85
N PHE A 213 -17.83 -19.87 -3.45
CA PHE A 213 -16.98 -20.42 -2.38
C PHE A 213 -15.53 -20.62 -2.82
N ALA A 214 -15.28 -21.05 -4.07
CA ALA A 214 -13.94 -21.10 -4.63
C ALA A 214 -13.29 -19.71 -4.68
N ALA A 215 -14.06 -18.69 -5.06
CA ALA A 215 -13.61 -17.30 -5.01
C ALA A 215 -13.31 -16.85 -3.57
N LEU A 216 -14.19 -17.16 -2.62
CA LEU A 216 -14.00 -16.82 -1.20
C LEU A 216 -12.75 -17.48 -0.60
N ILE A 217 -12.53 -18.78 -0.85
CA ILE A 217 -11.33 -19.51 -0.44
C ILE A 217 -10.07 -18.82 -0.98
N THR A 218 -10.11 -18.43 -2.25
CA THR A 218 -8.99 -17.73 -2.91
C THR A 218 -8.72 -16.39 -2.26
N VAL A 219 -9.76 -15.57 -2.03
CA VAL A 219 -9.64 -14.27 -1.37
C VAL A 219 -9.08 -14.41 0.05
N LEU A 220 -9.60 -15.35 0.85
CA LEU A 220 -9.13 -15.57 2.22
C LEU A 220 -7.67 -16.07 2.26
N SER A 221 -7.30 -16.98 1.36
CA SER A 221 -5.90 -17.46 1.24
C SER A 221 -4.95 -16.29 0.94
N PHE A 222 -5.35 -15.39 0.03
CA PHE A 222 -4.59 -14.19 -0.31
C PHE A 222 -4.48 -13.18 0.84
N LEU A 223 -5.60 -12.91 1.54
CA LEU A 223 -5.63 -11.97 2.66
C LEU A 223 -4.74 -12.43 3.81
N PHE A 224 -4.85 -13.70 4.19
CA PHE A 224 -4.01 -14.27 5.26
C PHE A 224 -2.54 -14.29 4.85
N TYR A 225 -2.20 -14.73 3.63
CA TYR A 225 -0.82 -14.69 3.17
C TYR A 225 -0.24 -13.27 3.25
N ARG A 226 -1.00 -12.26 2.79
CA ARG A 226 -0.59 -10.85 2.80
C ARG A 226 -0.40 -10.31 4.21
N MET A 227 -1.36 -10.53 5.10
CA MET A 227 -1.32 -10.00 6.47
C MET A 227 -0.06 -10.42 7.22
N PHE A 228 0.43 -11.64 6.99
CA PHE A 228 1.49 -12.23 7.81
C PHE A 228 2.88 -12.29 7.15
N THR A 229 3.00 -12.10 5.83
CA THR A 229 4.31 -12.14 5.16
C THR A 229 4.77 -10.83 4.55
N GLY A 230 3.88 -9.88 4.23
CA GLY A 230 4.27 -8.65 3.54
C GLY A 230 4.92 -8.85 2.15
N LYS A 231 5.04 -10.09 1.64
CA LYS A 231 5.64 -10.40 0.34
C LYS A 231 4.71 -9.93 -0.81
N LYS A 232 5.32 -9.40 -1.86
CA LYS A 232 4.65 -8.80 -3.03
C LYS A 232 4.99 -9.57 -4.33
N GLY A 233 4.24 -9.32 -5.39
CA GLY A 233 4.50 -9.86 -6.73
C GLY A 233 4.30 -11.37 -6.88
N LEU A 234 5.02 -11.99 -7.83
CA LEU A 234 4.91 -13.40 -8.22
C LEU A 234 5.16 -14.39 -7.08
N GLU A 235 6.01 -14.03 -6.10
CA GLU A 235 6.30 -14.87 -4.93
C GLU A 235 5.07 -15.13 -4.05
N ARG A 236 4.08 -14.22 -4.08
CA ARG A 236 2.80 -14.38 -3.38
C ARG A 236 1.82 -15.24 -4.19
N ILE A 237 1.83 -15.05 -5.51
CA ILE A 237 0.81 -15.60 -6.41
C ILE A 237 0.91 -17.13 -6.46
N ILE A 238 2.11 -17.66 -6.64
CA ILE A 238 2.35 -19.11 -6.81
C ILE A 238 1.86 -19.92 -5.59
N PRO A 239 2.28 -19.62 -4.34
CA PRO A 239 1.83 -20.41 -3.19
C PRO A 239 0.34 -20.22 -2.89
N CYS A 240 -0.21 -19.01 -3.06
CA CYS A 240 -1.64 -18.80 -2.87
C CYS A 240 -2.46 -19.57 -3.90
N LEU A 241 -2.06 -19.56 -5.17
CA LEU A 241 -2.73 -20.31 -6.24
C LEU A 241 -2.71 -21.81 -5.95
N ALA A 242 -1.55 -22.36 -5.59
CA ALA A 242 -1.40 -23.78 -5.27
C ALA A 242 -2.27 -24.19 -4.07
N VAL A 243 -2.26 -23.40 -2.99
CA VAL A 243 -3.06 -23.64 -1.79
C VAL A 243 -4.56 -23.52 -2.08
N SER A 244 -4.99 -22.46 -2.75
CA SER A 244 -6.40 -22.24 -3.09
C SER A 244 -6.93 -23.32 -4.03
N ALA A 245 -6.14 -23.75 -5.02
CA ALA A 245 -6.50 -24.87 -5.90
C ALA A 245 -6.67 -26.17 -5.10
N LEU A 246 -5.70 -26.52 -4.25
CA LEU A 246 -5.75 -27.74 -3.45
C LEU A 246 -6.95 -27.76 -2.51
N ILE A 247 -7.20 -26.65 -1.81
CA ILE A 247 -8.32 -26.56 -0.87
C ILE A 247 -9.66 -26.59 -1.61
N THR A 248 -9.75 -25.92 -2.77
CA THR A 248 -10.96 -25.93 -3.61
C THR A 248 -11.31 -27.35 -4.08
N VAL A 249 -10.31 -28.13 -4.53
CA VAL A 249 -10.50 -29.54 -4.93
C VAL A 249 -11.06 -30.38 -3.76
N VAL A 250 -10.56 -30.15 -2.54
CA VAL A 250 -11.07 -30.84 -1.34
C VAL A 250 -12.48 -30.38 -0.99
N THR A 251 -12.77 -29.09 -1.12
CA THR A 251 -14.10 -28.52 -0.88
C THR A 251 -15.13 -29.05 -1.88
N ASP A 252 -14.80 -29.11 -3.17
CA ASP A 252 -15.69 -29.62 -4.21
C ASP A 252 -15.97 -31.12 -4.02
N TYR A 253 -14.98 -31.89 -3.55
CA TYR A 253 -15.20 -33.29 -3.19
C TYR A 253 -16.18 -33.42 -2.01
N ALA A 254 -15.95 -32.65 -0.94
CA ALA A 254 -16.80 -32.65 0.24
C ALA A 254 -18.24 -32.18 -0.08
N SER A 255 -18.40 -31.12 -0.88
CA SER A 255 -19.71 -30.60 -1.27
C SER A 255 -20.48 -31.60 -2.13
N THR A 256 -19.81 -32.24 -3.10
CA THR A 256 -20.42 -33.29 -3.95
C THR A 256 -20.86 -34.49 -3.11
N ALA A 257 -20.07 -34.89 -2.11
CA ALA A 257 -20.43 -35.98 -1.20
C ALA A 257 -21.63 -35.63 -0.30
N ILE A 258 -21.72 -34.38 0.17
CA ILE A 258 -22.88 -33.88 0.92
C ILE A 258 -24.13 -33.88 0.04
N ILE A 259 -24.03 -33.38 -1.20
CA ILE A 259 -25.12 -33.39 -2.18
C ILE A 259 -25.58 -34.83 -2.42
N TYR A 260 -24.66 -35.73 -2.70
CA TYR A 260 -24.96 -37.14 -2.93
C TYR A 260 -25.65 -37.80 -1.72
N ALA A 261 -25.16 -37.56 -0.50
CA ALA A 261 -25.80 -38.06 0.72
C ALA A 261 -27.24 -37.54 0.88
N LYS A 262 -27.49 -36.26 0.59
CA LYS A 262 -28.84 -35.67 0.59
C LYS A 262 -29.74 -36.31 -0.48
N THR A 263 -29.22 -36.62 -1.67
CA THR A 263 -30.01 -37.32 -2.71
C THR A 263 -30.39 -38.75 -2.32
N LEU A 264 -29.65 -39.38 -1.42
CA LEU A 264 -29.99 -40.67 -0.84
C LEU A 264 -30.99 -40.57 0.34
N GLY A 265 -31.51 -39.37 0.63
CA GLY A 265 -32.44 -39.12 1.74
C GLY A 265 -31.78 -39.14 3.12
N ILE A 266 -30.46 -39.00 3.20
CA ILE A 266 -29.75 -38.95 4.47
C ILE A 266 -29.84 -37.54 5.02
N ASP A 267 -30.41 -37.40 6.23
CA ASP A 267 -30.28 -36.17 7.01
C ASP A 267 -28.82 -35.94 7.39
N THR A 268 -28.17 -35.02 6.67
CA THR A 268 -26.75 -34.72 6.81
C THR A 268 -26.41 -34.00 8.11
N PHE A 269 -27.39 -33.36 8.76
CA PHE A 269 -27.18 -32.63 10.01
C PHE A 269 -27.19 -33.59 11.20
N VAL A 270 -28.10 -34.56 11.21
CA VAL A 270 -28.25 -35.54 12.30
C VAL A 270 -27.27 -36.71 12.16
N ASN A 271 -26.90 -37.11 10.93
CA ASN A 271 -26.08 -38.29 10.67
C ASN A 271 -24.66 -37.96 10.16
N ALA A 272 -23.98 -36.98 10.76
CA ALA A 272 -22.63 -36.55 10.36
C ALA A 272 -21.63 -37.72 10.24
N LYS A 273 -21.74 -38.75 11.10
CA LYS A 273 -20.89 -39.97 11.03
C LYS A 273 -21.11 -40.77 9.74
N LYS A 274 -22.36 -40.89 9.26
CA LYS A 274 -22.68 -41.57 8.00
C LYS A 274 -22.21 -40.76 6.79
N VAL A 275 -22.39 -39.44 6.83
CA VAL A 275 -21.87 -38.52 5.80
C VAL A 275 -20.34 -38.62 5.70
N PHE A 276 -19.64 -38.62 6.83
CA PHE A 276 -18.19 -38.79 6.87
C PHE A 276 -17.75 -40.16 6.34
N SER A 277 -18.50 -41.23 6.63
CA SER A 277 -18.22 -42.54 6.04
C SER A 277 -18.43 -42.58 4.53
N ILE A 278 -19.39 -41.83 3.98
CA ILE A 278 -19.61 -41.71 2.52
C ILE A 278 -18.49 -40.89 1.87
N ILE A 279 -18.03 -39.82 2.52
CA ILE A 279 -16.87 -39.02 2.09
C ILE A 279 -15.61 -39.91 2.02
N LEU A 280 -15.39 -40.79 2.99
CA LEU A 280 -14.23 -41.69 3.02
C LEU A 280 -14.37 -42.93 2.13
N ALA A 281 -15.58 -43.43 1.91
CA ALA A 281 -15.84 -44.64 1.12
C ALA A 281 -15.82 -44.44 -0.40
N ALA A 282 -15.52 -43.21 -0.86
CA ALA A 282 -15.26 -42.84 -2.24
C ALA A 282 -16.31 -43.34 -3.27
N PRO A 283 -17.35 -42.56 -3.60
CA PRO A 283 -18.38 -42.94 -4.56
C PRO A 283 -17.93 -42.77 -6.04
N PHE A 284 -16.67 -43.07 -6.38
CA PHE A 284 -16.21 -43.10 -7.78
C PHE A 284 -16.82 -44.25 -8.61
N LYS A 285 -17.59 -45.14 -7.97
CA LYS A 285 -18.37 -46.17 -8.65
C LYS A 285 -19.65 -45.60 -9.30
N ASP A 286 -20.17 -44.48 -8.81
CA ASP A 286 -21.33 -43.82 -9.44
C ASP A 286 -20.86 -42.81 -10.50
N PRO A 287 -21.19 -43.01 -11.79
CA PRO A 287 -20.79 -42.10 -12.85
C PRO A 287 -21.37 -40.69 -12.70
N ARG A 288 -22.51 -40.51 -12.02
CA ARG A 288 -23.12 -39.18 -11.78
C ARG A 288 -22.28 -38.38 -10.80
N PHE A 289 -21.89 -39.00 -9.69
CA PHE A 289 -20.99 -38.39 -8.71
C PHE A 289 -19.67 -37.95 -9.36
N LYS A 290 -19.09 -38.83 -10.18
CA LYS A 290 -17.82 -38.55 -10.88
C LYS A 290 -17.95 -37.37 -11.84
N TYR A 291 -19.04 -37.31 -12.61
CA TYR A 291 -19.27 -36.23 -13.57
C TYR A 291 -19.49 -34.88 -12.85
N ASP A 292 -20.33 -34.86 -11.82
CA ASP A 292 -20.63 -33.67 -11.04
C ASP A 292 -19.36 -33.14 -10.36
N TYR A 293 -18.59 -34.01 -9.69
CA TYR A 293 -17.32 -33.63 -9.08
C TYR A 293 -16.33 -33.02 -10.09
N LEU A 294 -16.12 -33.68 -11.25
CA LEU A 294 -15.17 -33.20 -12.26
C LEU A 294 -15.61 -31.87 -12.87
N SER A 295 -16.91 -31.72 -13.17
CA SER A 295 -17.43 -30.48 -13.73
C SER A 295 -17.31 -29.33 -12.74
N TYR A 296 -17.72 -29.51 -11.48
CA TYR A 296 -17.60 -28.48 -10.45
C TYR A 296 -16.14 -28.11 -10.21
N THR A 297 -15.26 -29.10 -10.08
CA THR A 297 -13.82 -28.86 -9.88
C THR A 297 -13.24 -28.05 -11.04
N PHE A 298 -13.61 -28.35 -12.28
CA PHE A 298 -13.14 -27.59 -13.44
C PHE A 298 -13.56 -26.11 -13.36
N TYR A 299 -14.85 -25.82 -13.14
CA TYR A 299 -15.34 -24.44 -13.07
C TYR A 299 -14.80 -23.69 -11.85
N SER A 300 -14.70 -24.34 -10.69
CA SER A 300 -14.13 -23.77 -9.48
C SER A 300 -12.64 -23.42 -9.66
N LEU A 301 -11.85 -24.28 -10.31
CA LEU A 301 -10.44 -23.98 -10.61
C LEU A 301 -10.28 -22.83 -11.60
N VAL A 302 -11.14 -22.74 -12.62
CA VAL A 302 -11.18 -21.56 -13.52
C VAL A 302 -11.47 -20.30 -12.72
N ALA A 303 -12.44 -20.35 -11.79
CA ALA A 303 -12.75 -19.21 -10.92
C ALA A 303 -11.56 -18.81 -10.03
N VAL A 304 -10.84 -19.78 -9.44
CA VAL A 304 -9.61 -19.52 -8.68
C VAL A 304 -8.60 -18.76 -9.55
N ILE A 305 -8.32 -19.24 -10.77
CA ILE A 305 -7.36 -18.59 -11.68
C ILE A 305 -7.80 -17.15 -12.01
N VAL A 306 -9.07 -16.95 -12.37
CA VAL A 306 -9.60 -15.62 -12.71
C VAL A 306 -9.48 -14.67 -11.52
N VAL A 307 -9.86 -15.10 -10.32
CA VAL A 307 -9.77 -14.26 -9.10
C VAL A 307 -8.32 -13.91 -8.80
N VAL A 308 -7.39 -14.86 -8.93
CA VAL A 308 -5.95 -14.61 -8.75
C VAL A 308 -5.43 -13.58 -9.75
N LEU A 309 -5.80 -13.68 -11.03
CA LEU A 309 -5.39 -12.74 -12.07
C LEU A 309 -5.93 -11.32 -11.80
N VAL A 310 -7.23 -11.21 -11.50
CA VAL A 310 -7.87 -9.93 -11.17
C VAL A 310 -7.22 -9.28 -9.94
N TYR A 311 -6.99 -10.06 -8.88
CA TYR A 311 -6.29 -9.56 -7.69
C TYR A 311 -4.85 -9.14 -7.98
N SER A 312 -4.15 -9.84 -8.88
CA SER A 312 -2.77 -9.51 -9.23
C SER A 312 -2.71 -8.14 -9.91
N ILE A 313 -3.58 -7.88 -10.89
CA ILE A 313 -3.66 -6.61 -11.61
C ILE A 313 -3.98 -5.44 -10.65
N ILE A 314 -5.04 -5.57 -9.84
CA ILE A 314 -5.50 -4.50 -8.94
C ILE A 314 -4.43 -4.12 -7.90
N PHE A 315 -3.68 -5.09 -7.38
CA PHE A 315 -2.69 -4.82 -6.34
C PHE A 315 -1.32 -4.39 -6.89
N GLU A 316 -0.94 -4.83 -8.07
CA GLU A 316 0.30 -4.41 -8.72
C GLU A 316 0.25 -2.92 -9.12
N GLU A 317 -0.92 -2.44 -9.55
CA GLU A 317 -1.17 -1.03 -9.87
C GLU A 317 -1.13 -0.12 -8.63
N LYS A 318 -1.67 -0.59 -7.51
CA LYS A 318 -1.69 0.16 -6.24
C LYS A 318 -0.31 0.30 -5.61
N ASP A 319 0.58 -0.69 -5.81
CA ASP A 319 1.96 -0.64 -5.32
C ASP A 319 2.84 0.28 -6.17
N LYS A 320 2.67 0.30 -7.51
CA LYS A 320 3.41 1.23 -8.40
C LYS A 320 3.09 2.71 -8.14
N ASN A 321 1.86 3.04 -7.77
CA ASN A 321 1.47 4.43 -7.46
C ASN A 321 2.08 4.97 -6.15
N SER A 322 2.68 4.10 -5.31
CA SER A 322 3.34 4.51 -4.05
C SER A 322 4.84 4.76 -4.18
N LEU A 323 5.45 4.47 -5.34
CA LEU A 323 6.88 4.53 -5.58
C LEU A 323 7.13 5.22 -6.93
N GLN A 324 7.37 6.52 -6.90
CA GLN A 324 7.79 7.28 -8.08
C GLN A 324 9.11 7.97 -7.74
N VAL A 325 10.17 7.57 -8.42
CA VAL A 325 11.36 8.42 -8.60
C VAL A 325 11.12 9.16 -9.90
N LEU A 326 11.06 10.48 -9.83
CA LEU A 326 10.89 11.33 -11.00
C LEU A 326 12.25 11.94 -11.35
N ASP A 327 12.65 11.81 -12.60
CA ASP A 327 13.83 12.53 -13.10
C ASP A 327 13.58 14.04 -13.01
N ALA A 328 14.55 14.80 -12.50
CA ALA A 328 14.36 16.24 -12.30
C ALA A 328 14.08 17.00 -13.61
N ASN A 329 14.60 16.48 -14.72
CA ASN A 329 14.39 17.03 -16.06
C ASN A 329 12.93 17.01 -16.55
N VAL A 330 12.05 16.21 -15.92
CA VAL A 330 10.63 16.14 -16.29
C VAL A 330 9.85 17.40 -15.87
N LEU A 331 10.37 18.19 -14.92
CA LEU A 331 9.69 19.39 -14.43
C LEU A 331 10.16 20.70 -15.08
N CYS A 332 11.39 20.74 -15.60
CA CYS A 332 11.87 21.90 -16.35
C CYS A 332 11.16 22.06 -17.71
N ASN A 333 10.68 20.96 -18.32
CA ASN A 333 10.01 20.99 -19.63
C ASN A 333 8.53 21.41 -19.59
N ASN A 334 7.95 21.64 -18.40
CA ASN A 334 6.62 22.25 -18.31
C ASN A 334 6.67 23.79 -18.23
N ASN A 335 7.86 24.39 -18.35
CA ASN A 335 8.07 25.84 -18.35
C ASN A 335 8.15 26.45 -19.77
N GLU A 336 7.84 25.69 -20.81
CA GLU A 336 7.69 26.19 -22.19
C GLU A 336 6.23 26.01 -22.68
N VAL A 337 5.31 26.85 -22.21
CA VAL A 337 4.10 27.26 -22.97
C VAL A 337 3.77 28.71 -22.66
#